data_AF-A0A7X0G1P6-F1
#
_entry.id   AF-A0A7X0G1P6-F1
#
_cell.length_a   1.000
_cell.length_b   1.000
_cell.length_c   1.000
_cell.angle_alpha   90.00
_cell.angle_beta   90.00
_cell.angle_gamma   90.00
#
_symmetry.space_group_name_H-M   'P 1'
#
loop_
_entity.id
_entity.type
_entity.pdbx_description
1 polymer ?
#
loop_
_entity_poly.entity_id
_entity_poly.type
_entity_poly.pdbx_seq_one_letter_code
_entity_poly.pdbx_strand_id
1 'polypeptide(L)'
;MRVTIESTGGFTGRSTVVAQYDTATLPAGQAGRVRRAVDALAAAHARGEPGEIGADLPAYRITVSGDGAEELGADGEPRVYEVRGDPTAGAASVLGTLLEGPDATP
;
A
#
# COMPACT_ATOMS: atom_id res chain seq x y z
N MET A 1 -0.06 -9.65 -8.99
CA MET A 1 -0.29 -8.27 -8.53
C MET A 1 1.00 -7.76 -7.93
N ARG A 2 1.55 -6.64 -8.42
CA ARG A 2 2.76 -6.02 -7.88
C ARG A 2 2.41 -4.79 -7.06
N VAL A 3 3.02 -4.65 -5.89
CA VAL A 3 2.80 -3.53 -4.98
C VAL A 3 4.15 -2.85 -4.73
N THR A 4 4.19 -1.53 -4.93
CA THR A 4 5.34 -0.68 -4.61
C THR A 4 4.87 0.40 -3.65
N ILE A 5 5.60 0.59 -2.56
CA ILE A 5 5.30 1.59 -1.53
C ILE A 5 6.47 2.55 -1.46
N GLU A 6 6.16 3.82 -1.64
CA GLU A 6 7.10 4.92 -1.61
C GLU A 6 6.76 5.83 -0.44
N SER A 7 7.71 6.13 0.44
CA SER A 7 7.54 7.20 1.42
C SER A 7 7.79 8.54 0.73
N THR A 8 6.81 9.42 0.75
CA THR A 8 6.87 10.80 0.23
C THR A 8 7.12 11.83 1.34
N GLY A 9 7.28 11.37 2.60
CA GLY A 9 7.43 12.19 3.80
C GLY A 9 8.85 12.72 4.12
N GLY A 10 9.80 12.67 3.18
CA GLY A 10 11.15 13.17 3.42
C GLY A 10 11.25 14.70 3.33
N PHE A 11 11.91 15.33 4.31
CA PHE A 11 12.24 16.78 4.41
C PHE A 11 12.91 17.38 3.14
N THR A 12 13.28 16.55 2.17
CA THR A 12 13.93 16.90 0.90
C THR A 12 13.00 16.82 -0.31
N GLY A 13 11.72 16.46 -0.14
CA GLY A 13 10.76 16.30 -1.24
C GLY A 13 11.04 15.11 -2.15
N ARG A 14 11.82 14.13 -1.69
CA ARG A 14 12.22 12.95 -2.47
C ARG A 14 11.40 11.74 -2.05
N SER A 15 10.71 11.11 -3.00
CA SER A 15 10.09 9.80 -2.81
C SER A 15 11.17 8.73 -2.66
N THR A 16 11.06 7.88 -1.64
CA THR A 16 11.93 6.71 -1.45
C THR A 16 11.08 5.46 -1.45
N VAL A 17 11.43 4.47 -2.27
CA VAL A 17 10.81 3.14 -2.21
C VAL A 17 11.18 2.50 -0.88
N VAL A 18 10.19 2.26 -0.03
CA VAL A 18 10.35 1.62 1.29
C VAL A 18 9.96 0.15 1.27
N ALA A 19 9.08 -0.27 0.35
CA ALA A 19 8.75 -1.66 0.13
C ALA A 19 8.38 -1.92 -1.33
N GLN A 20 8.75 -3.07 -1.86
CA GLN A 20 8.33 -3.53 -3.19
C GLN A 20 8.26 -5.06 -3.18
N TYR A 21 7.10 -5.61 -3.58
CA TYR A 21 6.91 -7.05 -3.67
C TYR A 21 5.86 -7.43 -4.72
N ASP A 22 5.96 -8.68 -5.19
CA ASP A 22 5.03 -9.25 -6.16
C ASP A 22 4.26 -10.39 -5.49
N THR A 23 2.93 -10.26 -5.39
CA THR A 23 2.10 -11.26 -4.72
C THR A 23 2.09 -12.61 -5.43
N ALA A 24 2.49 -12.68 -6.71
CA ALA A 24 2.64 -13.95 -7.42
C ALA A 24 3.85 -14.76 -6.91
N THR A 25 4.81 -14.08 -6.28
CA THR A 25 6.01 -14.70 -5.69
C THR A 25 5.87 -15.01 -4.21
N LEU A 26 4.75 -14.60 -3.58
CA LEU A 26 4.52 -14.75 -2.15
C LEU A 26 3.76 -16.04 -1.81
N PRO A 27 3.95 -16.58 -0.59
CA PRO A 27 3.10 -17.63 -0.04
C PRO A 27 1.63 -17.21 -0.06
N ALA A 28 0.72 -18.14 -0.39
CA ALA A 28 -0.70 -17.87 -0.58
C ALA A 28 -1.36 -17.15 0.63
N GLY A 29 -0.93 -17.47 1.86
CA GLY A 29 -1.43 -16.81 3.07
C GLY A 29 -1.00 -15.34 3.21
N GLN A 30 0.18 -14.98 2.73
CA GLN A 30 0.65 -13.58 2.68
C GLN A 30 0.06 -12.84 1.49
N ALA A 31 0.02 -13.47 0.31
CA ALA A 31 -0.62 -12.91 -0.87
C ALA A 31 -2.09 -12.53 -0.61
N GLY A 32 -2.82 -13.38 0.13
CA GLY A 32 -4.20 -13.11 0.54
C GLY A 32 -4.34 -11.92 1.49
N ARG A 33 -3.40 -11.74 2.43
CA ARG A 33 -3.38 -10.58 3.34
C ARG A 33 -3.13 -9.28 2.59
N VAL A 34 -2.13 -9.27 1.71
CA VAL A 34 -1.82 -8.11 0.86
C VAL A 34 -3.03 -7.77 -0.02
N ARG A 35 -3.65 -8.76 -0.67
CA ARG A 35 -4.82 -8.52 -1.55
C ARG A 35 -5.99 -7.92 -0.78
N ARG A 36 -6.26 -8.38 0.45
CA ARG A 36 -7.30 -7.77 1.31
C ARG A 36 -6.96 -6.35 1.73
N ALA A 37 -5.69 -6.07 2.06
CA ALA A 37 -5.25 -4.73 2.42
C ALA A 37 -5.41 -3.75 1.24
N VAL A 38 -5.04 -4.18 0.03
CA VAL A 38 -5.21 -3.40 -1.21
C VAL A 38 -6.69 -3.21 -1.55
N ASP A 39 -7.54 -4.22 -1.38
CA ASP A 39 -8.98 -4.11 -1.60
C ASP A 39 -9.64 -3.12 -0.62
N ALA A 40 -9.27 -3.18 0.67
CA ALA A 40 -9.71 -2.22 1.67
C ALA A 40 -9.26 -0.79 1.34
N LEU A 41 -8.02 -0.63 0.86
CA LEU A 41 -7.48 0.65 0.41
C LEU A 41 -8.26 1.19 -0.80
N ALA A 42 -8.54 0.35 -1.79
CA ALA A 42 -9.32 0.71 -2.96
C ALA A 42 -10.75 1.10 -2.61
N ALA A 43 -11.38 0.37 -1.67
CA ALA A 43 -12.71 0.69 -1.18
C ALA A 43 -12.74 2.02 -0.38
N ALA A 44 -11.70 2.32 0.40
CA ALA A 44 -11.57 3.61 1.09
C ALA A 44 -11.39 4.77 0.08
N HIS A 45 -10.51 4.58 -0.91
CA HIS A 45 -10.29 5.54 -1.97
C HIS A 45 -11.56 5.78 -2.82
N ALA A 46 -12.32 4.73 -3.14
CA ALA A 46 -13.58 4.84 -3.87
C ALA A 46 -14.67 5.58 -3.08
N ARG A 47 -14.66 5.49 -1.75
CA ARG A 47 -15.54 6.29 -0.87
C ARG A 47 -15.11 7.76 -0.78
N GLY A 48 -13.96 8.13 -1.36
CA GLY A 48 -13.39 9.45 -1.21
C GLY A 48 -12.96 9.73 0.24
N GLU A 49 -12.80 8.69 1.06
CA GLU A 49 -12.25 8.85 2.40
C GLU A 49 -10.76 9.14 2.23
N PRO A 50 -10.30 10.34 2.60
CA PRO A 50 -8.88 10.60 2.59
C PRO A 50 -8.27 9.71 3.67
N GLY A 51 -7.42 8.76 3.25
CA GLY A 51 -6.81 7.78 4.13
C GLY A 51 -6.29 8.47 5.39
N GLU A 52 -6.76 8.00 6.55
CA GLU A 52 -6.47 8.51 7.91
C GLU A 52 -5.77 9.87 7.91
N ILE A 53 -6.54 10.96 7.74
CA ILE A 53 -6.00 12.32 7.86
C ILE A 53 -5.59 12.56 9.31
N GLY A 54 -4.35 12.18 9.64
CA GLY A 54 -3.52 12.86 10.61
C GLY A 54 -2.67 13.87 9.86
N ALA A 55 -2.85 15.16 10.11
CA ALA A 55 -2.13 16.23 9.41
C ALA A 55 -0.61 16.20 9.60
N ASP A 56 -0.10 15.39 10.54
CA ASP A 56 1.32 15.28 10.91
C ASP A 56 1.94 13.92 10.56
N LEU A 57 1.19 13.02 9.90
CA LEU A 57 1.67 11.67 9.60
C LEU A 57 2.45 11.62 8.27
N PRO A 58 3.52 10.80 8.19
CA PRO A 58 4.28 10.66 6.97
C PRO A 58 3.38 10.18 5.83
N ALA A 59 3.58 10.78 4.66
CA ALA A 59 2.86 10.44 3.46
C ALA A 59 3.56 9.26 2.75
N TYR A 60 2.74 8.37 2.22
CA TYR A 60 3.14 7.20 1.46
C TYR A 60 2.32 7.13 0.17
N ARG A 61 2.98 6.69 -0.90
CA ARG A 61 2.39 6.42 -2.19
C ARG A 61 2.48 4.92 -2.45
N ILE A 62 1.32 4.28 -2.63
CA ILE A 62 1.19 2.86 -2.89
C ILE A 62 0.77 2.70 -4.34
N THR A 63 1.64 2.10 -5.14
CA THR A 63 1.40 1.82 -6.56
C THR A 63 1.14 0.33 -6.73
N VAL A 64 -0.04 -0.01 -7.26
CA VAL A 64 -0.43 -1.37 -7.60
C VAL A 64 -0.38 -1.52 -9.12
N SER A 65 0.25 -2.58 -9.63
CA SER A 65 0.42 -2.82 -11.06
C SER A 65 0.21 -4.28 -11.46
N GLY A 66 -0.03 -4.49 -12.76
CA GLY A 66 -0.35 -5.80 -13.35
C GLY A 66 -1.79 -6.22 -13.07
N ASP A 67 -2.04 -7.53 -13.03
CA ASP A 67 -3.37 -8.13 -12.87
C ASP A 67 -4.21 -7.53 -11.72
N GLY A 68 -3.55 -7.20 -10.59
CA GLY A 68 -4.26 -6.58 -9.46
C GLY A 68 -4.61 -5.11 -9.64
N ALA A 69 -4.06 -4.40 -10.63
CA ALA A 69 -4.52 -3.06 -10.99
C ALA A 69 -5.76 -3.13 -11.89
N GLU A 70 -5.83 -4.13 -12.78
CA GLU A 70 -7.00 -4.44 -13.60
C GLU A 70 -8.20 -4.81 -12.72
N GLU A 71 -7.98 -5.62 -11.68
CA GLU A 71 -8.99 -5.95 -10.66
C GLU A 71 -9.51 -4.72 -9.90
N LEU A 72 -8.71 -3.64 -9.82
CA LEU A 72 -9.06 -2.39 -9.15
C LEU A 72 -9.66 -1.35 -10.12
N GLY A 73 -9.98 -1.77 -11.35
CA GLY A 73 -10.57 -0.90 -12.37
C GLY A 73 -9.59 0.10 -12.95
N ALA A 74 -8.31 -0.27 -13.05
CA ALA A 74 -7.35 0.42 -13.90
C ALA A 74 -7.13 -0.42 -15.15
N ASP A 75 -7.58 0.05 -16.31
CA ASP A 75 -7.52 -0.61 -17.63
C ASP A 75 -6.08 -0.90 -18.10
N GLY A 76 -5.36 -1.78 -17.40
CA GLY A 76 -3.95 -2.07 -17.60
C GLY A 76 -2.99 -1.00 -17.04
N GLU A 77 -3.51 0.11 -16.52
CA GLU A 77 -2.70 1.18 -15.93
C GLU A 77 -2.36 0.90 -14.45
N PRO A 78 -1.19 1.33 -13.96
CA PRO A 78 -0.88 1.21 -12.54
C PRO A 78 -1.81 2.11 -11.70
N ARG A 79 -2.42 1.53 -10.67
CA ARG A 79 -3.30 2.25 -9.74
C ARG A 79 -2.47 2.82 -8.60
N VAL A 80 -2.54 4.13 -8.40
CA VAL A 80 -1.78 4.85 -7.38
C VAL A 80 -2.71 5.30 -6.26
N TYR A 81 -2.33 5.03 -5.03
CA TYR A 81 -3.03 5.43 -3.82
C TYR A 81 -2.10 6.25 -2.92
N GLU A 82 -2.55 7.41 -2.46
CA GLU A 82 -1.79 8.23 -1.52
C GLU A 82 -2.42 8.08 -0.13
N VAL A 83 -1.61 7.64 0.83
CA VAL A 83 -2.02 7.34 2.20
C VAL A 83 -1.12 8.09 3.15
N ARG A 84 -1.70 8.71 4.17
CA ARG A 84 -0.94 9.23 5.31
C ARG A 84 -1.18 8.30 6.48
N GLY A 85 -0.13 7.96 7.21
CA GLY A 85 -0.26 7.01 8.30
C GLY A 85 1.02 6.86 9.08
N ASP A 86 0.88 6.48 10.34
CA ASP A 86 2.00 6.16 11.18
C ASP A 86 2.51 4.74 10.83
N PRO A 87 3.78 4.58 10.38
CA PRO A 87 4.33 3.27 10.05
C PRO A 87 4.58 2.40 11.30
N THR A 88 4.61 2.99 12.49
CA THR A 88 4.84 2.29 13.76
C THR A 88 3.55 1.76 14.39
N ALA A 89 2.38 2.11 13.83
CA ALA A 89 1.08 1.55 14.19
C ALA A 89 0.97 0.03 13.91
N GLY A 90 1.88 -0.53 13.11
CA GLY A 90 1.98 -1.97 12.82
C GLY A 90 0.76 -2.53 12.05
N ALA A 91 0.61 -3.86 12.03
CA ALA A 91 -0.45 -4.58 11.31
C ALA A 91 -1.90 -4.16 11.62
N ALA A 92 -2.14 -3.37 12.67
CA ALA A 92 -3.45 -2.82 12.98
C ALA A 92 -3.95 -1.81 11.90
N SER A 93 -3.02 -1.18 11.18
CA SER A 93 -3.33 -0.30 10.04
C SER A 93 -3.04 -0.98 8.71
N VAL A 94 -3.84 -0.65 7.68
CA VAL A 94 -3.64 -1.13 6.30
C VAL A 94 -2.22 -0.81 5.80
N LEU A 95 -1.74 0.39 6.12
CA LEU A 95 -0.37 0.83 5.80
C LEU A 95 0.69 -0.04 6.49
N GLY A 96 0.53 -0.35 7.78
CA GLY A 96 1.48 -1.18 8.52
C GLY A 96 1.55 -2.62 7.97
N THR A 97 0.40 -3.22 7.64
CA THR A 97 0.36 -4.54 6.96
C THR A 97 1.11 -4.52 5.63
N LEU A 98 0.99 -3.43 4.86
CA LEU A 98 1.65 -3.30 3.57
C LEU A 98 3.15 -3.02 3.71
N LEU A 99 3.57 -2.26 4.74
CA LEU A 99 4.96 -1.95 5.06
C LEU A 99 5.72 -3.12 5.68
N GLU A 100 5.09 -3.90 6.55
CA GLU A 100 5.67 -5.12 7.15
C GLU A 100 6.00 -6.17 6.07
N GLY A 101 5.19 -6.20 5.00
CA GLY A 101 5.47 -7.05 3.84
C GLY A 101 5.57 -8.54 4.19
N PRO A 102 6.18 -9.35 3.31
CA PRO A 102 6.36 -10.79 3.53
C PRO A 102 7.50 -11.16 4.49
N ASP A 103 8.37 -10.19 4.84
CA ASP A 103 9.58 -10.39 5.65
C ASP A 103 9.36 -10.22 7.16
N ALA A 104 8.17 -9.80 7.59
CA ALA A 104 7.79 -9.77 8.99
C ALA A 104 7.66 -11.22 9.52
N THR A 105 8.79 -11.77 9.95
CA THR A 105 8.84 -12.91 10.86
C THR A 105 8.53 -12.38 12.26
N PRO A 106 7.62 -13.04 13.01
CA PRO A 106 7.25 -12.64 14.36
C PRO A 106 8.40 -12.73 15.36
#